data_AF-A0A8T5BW94-F1
#
_entry.id   AF-A0A8T5BW94-F1
#
_cell.length_a   1.000
_cell.length_b   1.000
_cell.length_c   1.000
_cell.angle_alpha   90.00
_cell.angle_beta   90.00
_cell.angle_gamma   90.00
#
_symmetry.space_group_name_H-M   'P 1'
#
loop_
_entity.id
_entity.type
_entity.pdbx_description
1 polymer ?
#
loop_
_entity_poly.entity_id
_entity_poly.type
_entity_poly.pdbx_seq_one_letter_code
_entity_poly.pdbx_strand_id
1 'polypeptide(L)'
;MAPEGIALSAIFVPIVIAFLSHLVARAPNIGSKLAKTLCLLASYATLFLVYALFHVVQEGPFKTPLFNVNLPIGVVRVGLHIDHLALGLALLSSLFTALALT
;
A
#
# COMPACT_ATOMS: atom_id res chain seq x y z
N MET A 1 -1.54 7.78 15.90
CA MET A 1 -1.54 6.46 15.22
C MET A 1 -0.08 6.04 15.09
N ALA A 2 0.28 4.79 15.41
CA ALA A 2 1.68 4.37 15.29
C ALA A 2 2.15 4.41 13.82
N PRO A 3 3.38 4.88 13.51
CA PRO A 3 3.94 4.93 12.14
C PRO A 3 3.80 3.60 11.39
N GLU A 4 3.99 2.51 12.12
CA GLU A 4 3.92 1.13 11.64
C GLU A 4 2.52 0.79 11.10
N GLY A 5 1.46 1.28 11.75
CA GLY A 5 0.09 1.05 11.31
C GLY A 5 -0.23 1.75 9.99
N ILE A 6 0.36 2.91 9.74
CA ILE A 6 0.21 3.67 8.49
C ILE A 6 1.00 2.98 7.36
N ALA A 7 2.21 2.52 7.66
CA ALA A 7 3.04 1.76 6.73
C ALA A 7 2.35 0.46 6.28
N LEU A 8 1.83 -0.31 7.22
CA LEU A 8 1.15 -1.57 6.93
C LEU A 8 -0.15 -1.32 6.16
N SER A 9 -0.94 -0.32 6.53
CA SER A 9 -2.17 0.00 5.81
C SER A 9 -1.89 0.43 4.37
N ALA A 10 -0.84 1.24 4.13
CA ALA A 10 -0.45 1.65 2.78
C ALA A 10 -0.12 0.46 1.86
N ILE A 11 0.33 -0.67 2.41
CA ILE A 11 0.65 -1.90 1.65
C ILE A 11 -0.58 -2.80 1.50
N PHE A 12 -1.27 -3.08 2.60
CA PHE A 12 -2.33 -4.09 2.61
C PHE A 12 -3.67 -3.58 2.07
N VAL A 13 -4.00 -2.30 2.26
CA VAL A 13 -5.27 -1.70 1.77
C VAL A 13 -5.44 -1.87 0.26
N PRO A 14 -4.48 -1.48 -0.60
CA PRO A 14 -4.63 -1.66 -2.05
C PRO A 14 -4.76 -3.14 -2.45
N ILE A 15 -4.09 -4.07 -1.75
CA ILE A 15 -4.22 -5.52 -2.00
C ILE A 15 -5.65 -5.98 -1.71
N VAL A 16 -6.19 -5.64 -0.54
CA VAL A 16 -7.56 -6.03 -0.15
C VAL A 16 -8.58 -5.44 -1.11
N ILE A 17 -8.42 -4.17 -1.50
CA ILE A 17 -9.36 -3.54 -2.44
C ILE A 17 -9.24 -4.14 -3.84
N ALA A 18 -8.06 -4.56 -4.28
CA ALA A 18 -7.91 -5.27 -5.56
C ALA A 18 -8.71 -6.59 -5.57
N PHE A 19 -8.63 -7.38 -4.49
CA PHE A 19 -9.44 -8.60 -4.34
C PHE A 19 -10.95 -8.30 -4.33
N LEU A 20 -11.38 -7.29 -3.56
CA LEU A 20 -12.79 -6.89 -3.52
C LEU A 20 -13.28 -6.39 -4.88
N SER A 21 -12.47 -5.60 -5.58
CA SER A 21 -12.81 -5.07 -6.91
C SER A 21 -12.99 -6.20 -7.91
N HIS A 22 -12.14 -7.23 -7.86
CA HIS A 22 -12.28 -8.41 -8.70
C HIS A 22 -13.55 -9.22 -8.40
N LEU A 23 -13.95 -9.33 -7.13
CA LEU A 23 -15.22 -9.98 -6.76
C LEU A 23 -16.44 -9.18 -7.23
N VAL A 24 -16.42 -7.86 -7.03
CA VAL A 24 -17.52 -6.96 -7.42
C VAL A 24 -17.66 -6.87 -8.95
N ALA A 25 -16.56 -6.96 -9.69
CA ALA A 25 -16.58 -6.98 -11.15
C ALA A 25 -17.39 -8.13 -11.75
N ARG A 26 -17.60 -9.22 -11.00
CA ARG A 26 -18.42 -10.37 -11.44
C ARG A 26 -19.93 -10.11 -11.38
N ALA A 27 -20.38 -9.00 -10.78
CA ALA A 27 -21.80 -8.66 -10.71
C ALA A 27 -22.31 -8.12 -12.06
N PRO A 28 -23.45 -8.63 -12.58
CA PRO A 28 -24.00 -8.19 -13.86
C PRO A 28 -24.45 -6.71 -13.82
N ASN A 29 -24.35 -6.02 -14.96
CA ASN A 29 -24.78 -4.64 -15.26
C ASN A 29 -24.08 -3.49 -14.52
N ILE A 30 -23.69 -3.64 -13.25
CA ILE A 30 -23.13 -2.54 -12.42
C ILE A 30 -21.71 -2.87 -11.91
N GLY A 31 -21.30 -4.14 -11.94
CA GLY A 31 -20.05 -4.61 -11.34
C GLY A 31 -18.80 -3.93 -11.88
N SER A 32 -18.69 -3.70 -13.19
CA SER A 32 -17.48 -3.08 -13.76
C SER A 32 -17.31 -1.62 -13.36
N LYS A 33 -18.40 -0.86 -13.25
CA LYS A 33 -18.37 0.55 -12.80
C LYS A 33 -17.96 0.62 -11.33
N LEU A 34 -18.59 -0.18 -10.47
CA LEU A 34 -18.25 -0.23 -9.04
C LEU A 34 -16.80 -0.68 -8.81
N ALA A 35 -16.33 -1.69 -9.54
CA ALA A 35 -14.95 -2.14 -9.46
C ALA A 35 -13.96 -1.03 -9.87
N LYS A 36 -14.23 -0.28 -10.94
CA LYS A 36 -13.39 0.86 -11.35
C LYS A 36 -13.38 1.95 -10.28
N THR A 37 -14.53 2.28 -9.69
CA THR A 37 -14.63 3.29 -8.61
C THR A 37 -13.88 2.85 -7.35
N LEU A 38 -14.02 1.59 -6.94
CA LEU A 38 -13.28 1.03 -5.80
C LEU A 38 -11.77 1.09 -6.02
N CYS A 39 -11.32 0.73 -7.22
CA CYS A 39 -9.90 0.74 -7.55
C CYS A 39 -9.33 2.18 -7.60
N LEU A 40 -10.10 3.15 -8.12
CA LEU A 40 -9.76 4.58 -8.03
C LEU A 40 -9.65 5.05 -6.58
N LEU A 41 -10.66 4.73 -5.75
CA LEU A 41 -10.67 5.11 -4.34
C LEU A 41 -9.47 4.51 -3.59
N ALA A 42 -9.12 3.24 -3.87
CA ALA A 42 -7.93 2.60 -3.33
C ALA A 42 -6.64 3.31 -3.72
N SER A 43 -6.50 3.68 -5.00
CA SER A 43 -5.31 4.36 -5.50
C SER A 43 -5.13 5.73 -4.83
N TYR A 44 -6.20 6.51 -4.70
CA TYR A 44 -6.14 7.80 -4.01
C TYR A 44 -5.89 7.64 -2.50
N ALA A 45 -6.50 6.66 -1.85
CA ALA A 45 -6.24 6.35 -0.44
C ALA A 45 -4.77 5.95 -0.22
N THR A 46 -4.20 5.16 -1.12
CA THR A 46 -2.79 4.74 -1.07
C THR A 46 -1.87 5.95 -1.25
N LEU A 47 -2.14 6.82 -2.23
CA LEU A 47 -1.40 8.05 -2.44
C LEU A 47 -1.44 8.97 -1.21
N PHE A 48 -2.61 9.12 -0.59
CA PHE A 48 -2.77 9.88 0.65
C PHE A 48 -1.98 9.28 1.82
N LEU A 49 -1.99 7.96 2.00
CA LEU A 49 -1.23 7.27 3.05
C LEU A 49 0.29 7.42 2.85
N VAL A 50 0.77 7.28 1.61
CA VAL A 50 2.19 7.50 1.26
C VAL A 50 2.59 8.96 1.53
N TYR A 51 1.73 9.91 1.18
CA TYR A 51 1.96 11.32 1.50
C TYR A 51 1.98 11.58 3.02
N ALA A 52 1.09 10.94 3.79
CA ALA A 52 1.11 11.05 5.25
C ALA A 52 2.38 10.47 5.87
N LEU A 53 2.91 9.36 5.33
CA LEU A 53 4.17 8.76 5.75
C LEU A 53 5.38 9.68 5.52
N PHE A 54 5.32 10.56 4.52
CA PHE A 54 6.35 11.57 4.27
C PHE A 54 6.53 12.52 5.46
N HIS A 55 5.45 12.89 6.14
CA HIS A 55 5.52 13.72 7.35
C HIS A 55 6.14 12.97 8.52
N VAL A 56 5.85 11.67 8.65
CA VAL A 56 6.36 10.84 9.75
C VAL A 56 7.86 10.56 9.60
N VAL A 57 8.33 10.36 8.37
CA VAL A 57 9.75 10.06 8.10
C VAL A 57 10.67 11.29 8.22
N GLN A 58 10.12 12.50 8.34
CA GLN A 58 10.93 13.69 8.66
C GLN A 58 11.65 13.57 10.01
N GLU A 59 11.08 12.83 10.97
CA GLU A 59 11.71 12.58 12.28
C GLU A 59 12.80 11.51 12.23
N GLY A 60 12.91 10.79 11.11
CA GLY A 60 13.93 9.77 10.86
C GLY A 60 13.39 8.55 10.14
N PRO A 61 14.27 7.78 9.46
CA PRO A 61 13.86 6.53 8.84
C PRO A 61 13.50 5.49 9.91
N PHE A 62 12.46 4.71 9.66
CA PHE A 62 12.03 3.66 10.59
C PHE A 62 12.03 2.28 9.93
N LYS A 63 12.08 1.24 10.78
CA LYS A 63 12.12 -0.17 10.38
C LYS A 63 11.01 -0.90 11.09
N THR A 64 10.11 -1.52 10.33
CA THR A 64 9.01 -2.30 10.87
C THR A 64 9.23 -3.78 10.51
N PRO A 65 9.47 -4.66 11.50
CA PRO A 65 9.57 -6.10 11.22
C PRO A 65 8.22 -6.64 10.74
N LEU A 66 8.21 -7.44 9.67
CA LEU A 66 6.99 -8.06 9.14
C LEU A 66 6.86 -9.51 9.63
N PHE A 67 7.87 -10.33 9.35
CA PHE A 67 7.89 -11.73 9.78
C PHE A 67 9.32 -12.28 9.81
N ASN A 68 9.53 -13.29 10.65
CA ASN A 68 10.78 -14.01 10.74
C ASN A 68 10.58 -15.42 10.16
N VAL A 69 11.43 -15.79 9.21
CA VAL A 69 11.47 -17.14 8.64
C VAL A 69 12.61 -17.89 9.31
N ASN A 70 12.27 -18.84 10.17
CA ASN A 70 13.24 -19.73 10.78
C ASN A 70 13.63 -20.81 9.78
N LEU A 71 14.88 -20.78 9.32
CA LEU A 71 15.47 -21.77 8.43
C LEU A 71 16.44 -22.66 9.24
N PRO A 72 16.76 -23.87 8.74
CA PRO A 72 17.70 -24.77 9.42
C PRO A 72 19.09 -24.16 9.64
N ILE A 73 19.47 -23.20 8.79
CA ILE A 73 20.77 -22.51 8.79
C ILE A 73 20.74 -21.14 9.51
N GLY A 74 19.60 -20.69 10.03
CA GLY A 74 19.48 -19.39 10.69
C GLY A 74 18.12 -18.74 10.58
N VAL A 75 18.00 -17.49 11.04
CA VAL A 75 16.74 -16.72 11.02
C VAL A 75 16.83 -15.61 9.98
N VAL A 76 15.99 -15.67 8.95
CA VAL A 76 15.82 -14.57 7.99
C VAL A 76 14.72 -13.65 8.52
N ARG A 77 15.09 -12.40 8.82
CA ARG A 77 14.13 -11.36 9.26
C ARG A 77 13.69 -10.55 8.06
N VAL A 78 12.42 -10.64 7.71
CA VAL A 78 11.81 -9.80 6.68
C VAL A 78 11.18 -8.60 7.38
N GLY A 79 11.61 -7.41 6.97
CA GLY A 79 11.12 -6.16 7.53
C GLY A 79 11.00 -5.11 6.45
N LEU A 80 10.16 -4.13 6.72
CA LEU A 80 9.98 -2.95 5.90
C LEU A 80 10.95 -1.86 6.38
N HIS A 81 11.75 -1.32 5.48
CA HIS A 81 12.53 -0.13 5.74
C HIS A 81 11.88 1.05 5.03
N ILE A 82 11.45 2.07 5.78
CA ILE A 82 10.88 3.28 5.20
C ILE A 82 11.86 4.43 5.40
N ASP A 83 12.35 4.93 4.28
CA ASP A 83 13.17 6.13 4.16
C ASP A 83 12.57 7.07 3.11
N HIS A 84 13.16 8.26 2.98
CA HIS A 84 12.71 9.27 2.02
C HIS A 84 12.80 8.77 0.56
N LEU A 85 13.79 7.91 0.26
CA LEU A 85 14.00 7.39 -1.08
C LEU A 85 12.90 6.38 -1.46
N ALA A 86 12.62 5.42 -0.57
CA ALA A 86 11.54 4.46 -0.74
C ALA A 86 10.17 5.16 -0.84
N LEU A 87 9.94 6.18 -0.02
CA LEU A 87 8.71 6.98 -0.07
C LEU A 87 8.58 7.77 -1.37
N GLY A 88 9.66 8.37 -1.87
CA GLY A 88 9.65 9.06 -3.16
C GLY A 88 9.27 8.12 -4.31
N LEU A 89 9.84 6.91 -4.33
CA LEU A 89 9.48 5.88 -5.31
C LEU A 89 8.02 5.40 -5.15
N ALA A 90 7.56 5.21 -3.92
CA ALA A 90 6.18 4.82 -3.63
C ALA A 90 5.18 5.91 -4.07
N LEU A 91 5.52 7.19 -3.89
CA LEU A 91 4.71 8.32 -4.33
C LEU A 91 4.60 8.34 -5.86
N LEU A 92 5.72 8.20 -6.58
CA LEU A 92 5.72 8.16 -8.04
C LEU A 92 4.92 6.95 -8.56
N SER A 93 5.13 5.78 -7.97
CA SER A 93 4.41 4.55 -8.34
C SER A 93 2.90 4.68 -8.13
N SER A 94 2.48 5.21 -6.98
CA SER A 94 1.05 5.43 -6.68
C SER A 94 0.43 6.52 -7.56
N LEU A 95 1.19 7.57 -7.92
CA LEU A 95 0.75 8.62 -8.84
C LEU A 95 0.52 8.06 -10.25
N PHE A 96 1.49 7.31 -10.80
CA PHE A 96 1.33 6.69 -12.12
C PHE A 96 0.18 5.67 -12.13
N THR A 97 -0.01 4.93 -11.04
CA THR A 97 -1.14 4.00 -10.91
C THR A 97 -2.47 4.76 -10.93
N ALA A 98 -2.59 5.86 -10.17
CA ALA A 98 -3.80 6.68 -10.17
C ALA A 98 -4.09 7.24 -11.57
N LEU A 99 -3.06 7.71 -12.28
CA LEU A 99 -3.17 8.25 -13.63
C LEU A 99 -3.52 7.18 -14.68
N ALA A 100 -3.05 5.95 -14.50
CA ALA A 100 -3.38 4.83 -15.38
C ALA A 100 -4.85 4.37 -15.24
N LEU A 101 -5.49 4.68 -14.10
CA LEU A 101 -6.87 4.31 -13.82
C LEU A 101 -7.90 5.35 -14.28
N THR A 102 -7.50 6.59 -14.56
CA THR A 102 -8.40 7.64 -15.09
C THR A 102 -8.72 7.34 -16.56
#